data_AF-A0A9X2MUW8-F1
#
_entry.id   AF-A0A9X2MUW8-F1
#
_cell.length_a   1.000
_cell.length_b   1.000
_cell.length_c   1.000
_cell.angle_alpha   90.00
_cell.angle_beta   90.00
_cell.angle_gamma   90.00
#
_symmetry.space_group_name_H-M   'P 1'
#
loop_
_entity.id
_entity.type
_entity.pdbx_description
1 polymer ?
#
loop_
_entity_poly.entity_id
_entity_poly.type
_entity_poly.pdbx_seq_one_letter_code
_entity_poly.pdbx_strand_id
1 'polypeptide(L)' 'MWAIVVMLIGALIAAEELPDLIRGKRRGDIWLFAALLLAGTGLGVAQSLRVEIPNPLDAISFVFAPVGKFLEALFM' A
#
# COMPACT_ATOMS: atom_id res chain seq x y z
N MET A 1 -10.45 5.52 15.42
CA MET A 1 -10.10 4.44 16.38
C MET A 1 -9.11 3.46 15.77
N TRP A 2 -9.35 2.94 14.56
CA TRP A 2 -8.44 1.99 13.90
C TRP A 2 -7.06 2.57 13.52
N ALA A 3 -6.96 3.85 13.15
CA ALA A 3 -5.68 4.50 12.84
C ALA A 3 -4.64 4.41 13.97
N ILE A 4 -5.07 4.48 15.24
CA ILE A 4 -4.16 4.34 16.39
C ILE A 4 -3.61 2.92 16.45
N VAL A 5 -4.46 1.91 16.22
CA VAL A 5 -4.05 0.51 16.16
C VAL A 5 -3.05 0.27 15.02
N VAL A 6 -3.32 0.82 13.84
CA VAL A 6 -2.41 0.74 12.67
C VAL A 6 -1.06 1.38 12.99
N MET A 7 -1.04 2.56 13.63
CA MET A 7 0.21 3.21 14.03
C MET A 7 0.97 2.43 15.11
N LEU A 8 0.28 1.85 16.09
CA LEU A 8 0.91 1.03 17.13
C LEU A 8 1.55 -0.24 16.55
N ILE A 9 0.86 -0.90 15.61
CA ILE A 9 1.40 -2.07 14.91
C ILE A 9 2.61 -1.66 14.07
N GLY A 10 2.53 -0.57 13.31
CA GLY A 10 3.66 -0.05 12.53
C GLY A 10 4.87 0.29 13.40
N ALA A 11 4.64 0.89 14.58
CA ALA A 11 5.69 1.19 15.55
C ALA A 11 6.32 -0.07 16.15
N LEU A 12 5.52 -1.12 16.43
CA LEU A 12 6.02 -2.40 16.92
C LEU A 12 6.90 -3.09 15.89
N ILE A 13 6.46 -3.15 14.63
CA ILE A 13 7.24 -3.71 13.52
C ILE A 13 8.56 -2.95 13.37
N ALA A 14 8.53 -1.61 13.41
CA ALA A 14 9.75 -0.81 13.37
C ALA A 14 10.66 -1.10 14.57
N ALA A 15 10.13 -1.26 15.78
CA ALA A 15 10.93 -1.51 16.97
C ALA A 15 11.65 -2.86 16.94
N GLU A 16 11.07 -3.88 16.30
CA GLU A 16 11.66 -5.21 16.18
C GLU A 16 12.65 -5.31 15.01
N GLU A 17 12.26 -4.85 13.82
CA GLU A 17 13.04 -5.05 12.58
C GLU A 17 14.12 -3.97 12.36
N LEU A 18 13.83 -2.71 12.71
CA LEU A 18 14.74 -1.58 12.42
C LEU A 18 16.11 -1.70 13.12
N PRO A 19 16.22 -2.12 14.40
CA PRO A 19 17.51 -2.27 15.07
C PRO A 19 18.42 -3.29 14.38
N ASP A 20 17.85 -4.41 13.92
CA ASP A 20 18.60 -5.46 13.27
C ASP A 20 19.07 -5.03 11.87
N LEU A 21 18.24 -4.28 11.16
CA LEU A 21 18.58 -3.68 9.88
C LEU A 21 19.70 -2.62 10.00
N ILE A 22 19.68 -1.81 11.07
CA ILE A 22 20.74 -0.85 11.38
C ILE A 22 22.06 -1.58 11.71
N ARG A 23 22.00 -2.64 12.52
CA ARG A 23 23.17 -3.47 12.89
C ARG A 23 23.79 -4.14 11.67
N GLY A 24 22.97 -4.56 10.71
CA GLY A 24 23.41 -5.17 9.44
C GLY A 24 24.16 -4.23 8.49
N LYS A 25 24.21 -2.90 8.75
CA LYS A 25 24.87 -1.86 7.93
C LYS A 25 24.42 -1.80 6.45
N ARG A 26 23.34 -2.49 6.07
CA ARG A 26 22.80 -2.47 4.70
C ARG A 26 21.85 -1.29 4.54
N ARG A 27 22.42 -0.13 4.16
CA ARG A 27 21.64 1.11 4.02
C ARG A 27 20.51 1.00 2.99
N GLY A 28 20.67 0.22 1.93
CA GLY A 28 19.62 0.00 0.92
C GLY A 28 18.38 -0.69 1.50
N ASP A 29 18.61 -1.72 2.33
CA ASP A 29 17.55 -2.49 2.96
C ASP A 29 16.74 -1.63 3.93
N ILE A 30 17.40 -0.73 4.68
CA ILE A 30 16.74 0.24 5.57
C ILE A 30 15.81 1.18 4.81
N TRP A 31 16.25 1.70 3.67
CA TRP A 31 15.41 2.57 2.84
C TRP A 31 14.19 1.85 2.28
N LEU A 32 14.38 0.62 1.78
CA LEU A 32 13.28 -0.18 1.26
C LEU A 32 12.28 -0.55 2.37
N PHE A 33 12.77 -1.00 3.53
CA PHE A 33 11.94 -1.30 4.69
C PHE A 33 11.13 -0.09 5.14
N ALA A 34 11.78 1.06 5.32
CA ALA A 34 11.11 2.28 5.74
C ALA A 34 10.06 2.73 4.73
N ALA A 35 10.35 2.67 3.42
CA ALA A 35 9.41 3.01 2.37
C ALA A 35 8.18 2.09 2.39
N LEU A 36 8.39 0.76 2.50
CA LEU A 36 7.30 -0.22 2.55
C LEU A 36 6.46 -0.07 3.82
N LEU A 37 7.10 0.12 4.97
CA LEU A 37 6.42 0.30 6.25
C LEU A 37 5.58 1.59 6.25
N LEU A 38 6.14 2.70 5.77
CA LEU A 38 5.41 3.96 5.64
C LEU A 38 4.26 3.84 4.63
N ALA A 39 4.45 3.16 3.51
CA ALA A 39 3.38 2.93 2.53
C ALA A 39 2.23 2.12 3.14
N GLY A 40 2.51 0.97 3.77
CA GLY A 40 1.49 0.13 4.39
C GLY A 40 0.76 0.83 5.54
N THR A 41 1.51 1.44 6.45
CA THR A 41 0.94 2.15 7.61
C THR A 41 0.18 3.39 7.17
N GLY A 42 0.72 4.15 6.22
CA GLY A 42 0.09 5.34 5.65
C GLY A 42 -1.21 5.02 4.91
N LEU A 43 -1.24 3.96 4.10
CA LEU A 43 -2.45 3.46 3.45
C LEU A 43 -3.49 3.00 4.48
N GLY A 44 -3.09 2.27 5.52
CA GLY A 44 -4.00 1.84 6.60
C GLY A 44 -4.59 3.02 7.39
N VAL A 45 -3.79 4.05 7.65
CA VAL A 45 -4.28 5.30 8.28
C VAL A 45 -5.22 6.04 7.34
N ALA A 46 -4.86 6.22 6.08
CA ALA A 46 -5.69 6.88 5.08
C ALA A 46 -7.05 6.16 4.90
N GLN A 47 -7.05 4.83 4.86
CA GLN A 47 -8.25 4.01 4.86
C GLN A 47 -9.09 4.21 6.14
N SER A 48 -8.45 4.23 7.33
CA SER A 48 -9.15 4.49 8.59
C SER A 48 -9.76 5.89 8.67
N LEU A 49 -9.17 6.87 7.98
CA LEU A 49 -9.68 8.23 7.89
C LEU A 49 -10.71 8.40 6.77
N ARG A 50 -11.05 7.32 6.04
CA ARG A 50 -11.92 7.33 4.87
C ARG A 50 -11.48 8.34 3.80
N VAL A 51 -10.17 8.52 3.66
CA VAL A 51 -9.60 9.24 2.52
C VAL A 51 -9.97 8.47 1.26
N GLU A 52 -10.52 9.16 0.27
CA GLU A 52 -10.78 8.58 -1.05
C GLU A 52 -9.45 8.33 -1.75
N ILE A 53 -8.92 7.14 -1.52
CA ILE A 53 -7.76 6.64 -2.25
C ILE A 53 -8.31 6.08 -3.57
N PRO A 54 -7.85 6.59 -4.73
CA PRO A 54 -8.29 6.07 -6.02
C PRO A 54 -8.03 4.57 -6.08
N ASN A 55 -9.08 3.81 -6.34
CA ASN A 55 -9.03 2.36 -6.32
C ASN A 55 -8.20 1.87 -7.53
N PRO A 56 -7.13 1.08 -7.33
CA PRO A 56 -6.35 0.52 -8.43
C PRO A 56 -7.21 -0.29 -9.41
N LEU A 57 -8.30 -0.91 -8.92
CA LEU A 57 -9.25 -1.62 -9.76
C LEU A 57 -9.98 -0.68 -10.72
N ASP A 58 -10.18 0.59 -10.37
CA ASP A 58 -10.80 1.56 -11.28
C ASP A 58 -9.84 1.90 -12.42
N ALA A 59 -8.54 2.02 -12.13
CA ALA A 59 -7.51 2.20 -13.14
C ALA A 59 -7.39 0.97 -14.06
N ILE A 60 -7.43 -0.24 -13.49
CA ILE A 60 -7.47 -1.48 -14.27
C ILE A 60 -8.74 -1.51 -15.13
N SER A 61 -9.90 -1.20 -14.56
CA SER A 61 -11.16 -1.16 -15.29
C SER A 61 -11.13 -0.17 -16.44
N PHE A 62 -10.50 0.99 -16.27
CA PHE A 62 -10.30 1.97 -17.34
C PHE A 62 -9.44 1.40 -18.48
N VAL A 63 -8.35 0.68 -18.16
CA VAL A 63 -7.47 0.06 -19.16
C VAL A 63 -8.17 -1.09 -19.90
N PHE A 64 -9.00 -1.87 -19.21
CA PHE A 64 -9.69 -3.04 -19.78
C PHE A 64 -11.06 -2.73 -20.39
N ALA A 65 -11.64 -1.57 -20.12
CA ALA A 65 -12.90 -1.12 -20.71
C ALA A 65 -12.95 -1.19 -22.25
N PRO A 66 -11.89 -0.87 -23.01
CA PRO A 66 -11.89 -1.01 -24.47
C PRO A 66 -12.03 -2.46 -24.92
N VAL A 67 -11.45 -3.41 -24.18
CA VAL A 67 -11.57 -4.85 -24.47
C VAL A 67 -13.00 -5.30 -24.23
N GLY A 68 -13.63 -4.87 -23.13
CA GLY A 68 -15.04 -5.13 -22.86
C GLY A 68 -15.94 -4.64 -23.99
N LYS A 69 -15.76 -3.39 -24.44
CA LYS A 69 -16.50 -2.80 -25.56
C LYS A 69 -16.26 -3.53 -26.88
N PHE A 70 -15.04 -3.99 -27.13
CA PHE A 70 -14.73 -4.78 -28.32
C PHE A 70 -15.44 -6.13 -28.32
N LEU A 71 -15.46 -6.81 -27.17
CA LEU A 71 -16.17 -8.09 -27.02
C LEU A 71 -17.68 -7.90 -27.15
N GLU A 72 -18.26 -6.86 -26.52
CA GLU A 72 -19.67 -6.50 -26.69
C GLU A 72 -20.01 -6.27 -28.16
N ALA A 73 -19.18 -5.52 -28.90
CA ALA A 73 -19.38 -5.27 -30.33
C ALA A 73 -19.15 -6.50 -31.23
N LEU A 74 -18.49 -7.55 -30.74
CA LEU A 74 -18.21 -8.77 -31.51
C LEU A 74 -19.31 -9.82 -31.35
N PHE A 75 -19.93 -9.88 -30.17
CA PHE A 75 -20.95 -10.89 -29.84
C PHE A 75 -22.39 -10.38 -29.95
N MET A 76 -22.60 -9.06 -30.12
CA MET A 76 -23.90 -8.41 -30.30
C MET A 76 -24.00 -7.80 -31.70
#